data_AF-A0A103KQ16-F1
#
_entry.id   AF-A0A103KQ16-F1
#
_cell.length_a   1.000
_cell.length_b   1.000
_cell.length_c   1.000
_cell.angle_alpha   90.00
_cell.angle_beta   90.00
_cell.angle_gamma   90.00
#
_symmetry.space_group_name_H-M   'P 1'
#
loop_
_entity.id
_entity.type
_entity.pdbx_description
1 polymer ?
#
loop_
_entity_poly.entity_id
_entity_poly.type
_entity_poly.pdbx_seq_one_letter_code
_entity_poly.pdbx_strand_id
1 'polypeptide(L)'
;MATTRFEARIEADVHAAIRRAAEIQGRTMSDFVVSAAREAAQRAIADAEVIRLSVADSERFAQAILSPAEPTGALTRALERHDQLLRDE
;
A
#
# COMPACT_ATOMS: atom_id res chain seq x y z
N MET A 1 -23.39 2.36 -13.06
CA MET A 1 -21.92 2.24 -12.89
C MET A 1 -21.38 1.43 -14.05
N ALA A 2 -20.24 1.83 -14.63
CA ALA A 2 -19.60 1.06 -15.70
C ALA A 2 -18.98 -0.22 -15.11
N THR A 3 -19.23 -1.36 -15.75
CA THR A 3 -18.59 -2.64 -15.42
C THR A 3 -17.50 -2.93 -16.44
N THR A 4 -16.41 -3.57 -15.98
CA THR A 4 -15.35 -4.08 -16.84
C THR A 4 -15.17 -5.58 -16.62
N ARG A 5 -14.60 -6.27 -17.59
CA ARG A 5 -14.39 -7.73 -17.52
C ARG A 5 -12.99 -8.04 -17.01
N PHE A 6 -12.90 -8.99 -16.10
CA PHE A 6 -11.65 -9.57 -15.61
C PHE A 6 -11.43 -10.92 -16.31
N GLU A 7 -10.42 -11.00 -17.18
CA GLU A 7 -10.07 -12.21 -17.94
C GLU A 7 -8.67 -12.68 -17.54
N ALA A 8 -8.53 -13.94 -17.13
CA ALA A 8 -7.24 -14.55 -16.80
C ALA A 8 -7.23 -16.02 -17.26
N ARG A 9 -6.10 -16.45 -17.83
CA ARG A 9 -5.84 -17.88 -18.05
C ARG A 9 -5.22 -18.45 -16.78
N ILE A 10 -5.76 -19.56 -16.33
CA ILE A 10 -5.29 -20.26 -15.13
C ILE A 10 -5.12 -21.74 -15.44
N GLU A 11 -4.18 -22.36 -14.74
CA GLU A 11 -3.97 -23.80 -14.78
C GLU A 11 -5.17 -24.56 -14.20
N ALA A 12 -5.35 -25.81 -14.61
CA ALA A 12 -6.52 -26.61 -14.25
C ALA A 12 -6.61 -26.91 -12.73
N ASP A 13 -5.46 -27.09 -12.08
CA ASP A 13 -5.35 -27.29 -10.63
C ASP A 13 -5.75 -26.03 -9.86
N VAL A 14 -5.32 -24.85 -10.31
CA VAL A 14 -5.74 -23.54 -9.76
C VAL A 14 -7.24 -23.38 -9.90
N HIS A 15 -7.81 -23.70 -11.07
CA HIS A 15 -9.25 -23.66 -11.27
C HIS A 15 -9.98 -24.59 -10.27
N ALA A 16 -9.51 -25.81 -10.07
CA ALA A 16 -10.12 -26.76 -9.13
C ALA A 16 -10.07 -26.25 -7.68
N ALA A 17 -8.94 -25.67 -7.27
CA ALA A 17 -8.77 -25.09 -5.94
C ALA A 17 -9.73 -23.90 -5.71
N ILE A 18 -9.83 -22.98 -6.68
CA ILE A 18 -10.73 -21.82 -6.58
C ILE A 18 -12.20 -22.28 -6.50
N ARG A 19 -12.62 -23.22 -7.35
CA ARG A 19 -13.97 -23.78 -7.31
C ARG A 19 -14.28 -24.35 -5.93
N ARG A 20 -13.37 -25.18 -5.39
CA ARG A 20 -13.55 -25.80 -4.08
C ARG A 20 -13.64 -24.76 -2.95
N ALA A 21 -12.80 -23.73 -3.00
CA ALA A 21 -12.84 -22.65 -2.01
C ALA A 21 -14.15 -21.84 -2.07
N ALA A 22 -14.65 -21.57 -3.28
CA ALA A 22 -15.94 -20.90 -3.47
C ALA A 22 -17.12 -21.73 -2.91
N GLU A 23 -17.12 -23.05 -3.17
CA GLU A 23 -18.10 -23.99 -2.61
C GLU A 23 -18.10 -24.00 -1.07
N ILE A 24 -16.91 -24.06 -0.46
CA ILE A 24 -16.76 -24.04 1.01
C ILE A 24 -17.35 -22.75 1.60
N GLN A 25 -17.21 -21.63 0.90
CA GLN A 25 -17.72 -20.32 1.34
C GLN A 25 -19.18 -20.06 0.91
N GLY A 26 -19.84 -21.01 0.23
CA GLY A 26 -21.23 -20.88 -0.19
C GLY A 26 -21.46 -19.79 -1.25
N ARG A 27 -20.45 -19.47 -2.06
CA ARG A 27 -20.52 -18.42 -3.08
C ARG A 27 -20.11 -18.91 -4.47
N THR A 28 -20.44 -18.14 -5.50
CA THR A 28 -20.05 -18.47 -6.87
C THR A 28 -18.54 -18.31 -7.06
N MET A 29 -17.96 -19.05 -8.00
CA MET A 29 -16.53 -18.94 -8.33
C MET A 29 -16.14 -17.51 -8.75
N SER A 30 -16.98 -16.86 -9.55
CA SER A 30 -16.75 -15.47 -9.99
C SER A 30 -16.75 -14.49 -8.82
N ASP A 31 -17.72 -14.60 -7.92
CA ASP A 31 -17.78 -13.76 -6.71
C ASP A 31 -16.56 -14.01 -5.80
N PHE A 32 -16.16 -15.28 -5.63
CA PHE A 32 -14.96 -15.63 -4.89
C PHE A 32 -13.71 -14.95 -5.46
N VAL A 33 -13.49 -15.05 -6.78
CA VAL A 33 -12.31 -14.48 -7.44
C VAL A 33 -12.31 -12.95 -7.33
N VAL A 34 -13.43 -12.29 -7.57
CA VAL A 34 -13.52 -10.82 -7.50
C VAL A 34 -13.27 -10.33 -6.07
N SER A 35 -13.86 -10.99 -5.07
CA SER A 35 -13.64 -10.66 -3.66
C SER A 35 -12.19 -10.88 -3.24
N ALA A 36 -11.60 -12.03 -3.59
CA ALA A 36 -10.20 -12.34 -3.25
C ALA A 36 -9.23 -11.37 -3.94
N ALA A 37 -9.46 -11.04 -5.21
CA ALA A 37 -8.66 -10.07 -5.95
C ALA A 37 -8.76 -8.67 -5.31
N ARG A 38 -9.97 -8.25 -4.90
CA ARG A 38 -10.17 -6.98 -4.20
C ARG A 38 -9.42 -6.93 -2.88
N GLU A 39 -9.52 -7.96 -2.06
CA GLU A 39 -8.81 -8.04 -0.77
C GLU A 39 -7.29 -8.01 -0.96
N ALA A 40 -6.78 -8.77 -1.92
CA ALA A 40 -5.35 -8.80 -2.23
C ALA A 40 -4.85 -7.44 -2.73
N ALA A 41 -5.61 -6.78 -3.61
CA ALA A 41 -5.28 -5.44 -4.09
C ALA A 41 -5.27 -4.41 -2.95
N GLN A 42 -6.28 -4.43 -2.08
CA GLN A 42 -6.35 -3.52 -0.93
C GLN A 42 -5.18 -3.73 0.04
N ARG A 43 -4.79 -4.98 0.28
CA ARG A 43 -3.63 -5.30 1.12
C ARG A 43 -2.34 -4.81 0.48
N ALA A 44 -2.12 -5.08 -0.79
CA ALA A 44 -0.92 -4.64 -1.51
C ALA A 44 -0.77 -3.10 -1.50
N ILE A 45 -1.87 -2.37 -1.70
CA ILE A 45 -1.88 -0.89 -1.63
C ILE A 45 -1.56 -0.44 -0.20
N ALA A 46 -2.22 -1.02 0.81
CA ALA A 46 -1.98 -0.65 2.20
C ALA A 46 -0.53 -0.94 2.62
N ASP A 47 0.05 -2.06 2.22
CA ASP A 47 1.42 -2.43 2.56
C ASP A 47 2.45 -1.48 1.90
N ALA A 48 2.13 -0.94 0.72
CA ALA A 48 2.99 0.01 0.01
C ALA A 48 2.85 1.45 0.52
N GLU A 49 1.66 1.88 0.91
CA GLU A 49 1.35 3.30 1.15
C GLU A 49 1.11 3.66 2.62
N VAL A 50 0.80 2.68 3.48
CA VAL A 50 0.44 2.95 4.88
C VAL A 50 1.62 2.68 5.80
N ILE A 51 2.12 3.73 6.43
CA ILE A 51 3.08 3.60 7.54
C ILE A 51 2.31 3.25 8.82
N ARG A 52 2.49 2.03 9.32
CA ARG A 52 1.90 1.57 10.59
C ARG A 52 2.88 1.84 11.73
N LEU A 53 2.50 2.74 12.63
CA LEU A 53 3.29 3.09 13.81
C LEU A 53 2.77 2.34 15.05
N SER A 54 3.68 1.97 15.96
CA SER A 54 3.27 1.59 17.32
C SER A 54 2.68 2.80 18.05
N VAL A 55 2.03 2.61 19.20
CA VAL A 55 1.55 3.73 20.01
C VAL A 55 2.69 4.67 20.38
N ALA A 56 3.82 4.12 20.83
CA ALA A 56 5.01 4.90 21.18
C ALA A 56 5.62 5.64 19.97
N ASP A 57 5.58 5.07 18.77
CA ASP A 57 6.07 5.74 17.56
C ASP A 57 5.09 6.81 17.09
N SER A 58 3.79 6.58 17.26
CA SER A 58 2.73 7.55 16.95
C SER A 58 2.83 8.79 17.82
N GLU A 59 3.07 8.61 19.13
CA GLU A 59 3.32 9.71 20.07
C GLU A 59 4.58 10.50 19.69
N ARG A 60 5.68 9.80 19.35
CA ARG A 60 6.92 10.44 18.90
C ARG A 60 6.73 11.22 17.59
N PHE A 61 6.02 10.63 16.64
CA PHE A 61 5.71 11.27 15.36
C PHE A 61 4.82 12.50 15.55
N ALA A 62 3.76 12.39 16.36
CA ALA A 62 2.89 13.51 16.68
C ALA A 62 3.66 14.63 17.38
N GLN A 63 4.53 14.31 18.34
CA GLN A 63 5.36 15.30 19.01
C GLN A 63 6.32 15.99 18.05
N ALA A 64 6.90 15.27 17.09
CA ALA A 64 7.77 15.86 16.07
C ALA A 64 7.03 16.85 15.15
N ILE A 65 5.73 16.64 14.89
CA ILE A 65 4.89 17.57 14.12
C ILE A 65 4.48 18.78 14.98
N LEU A 66 4.06 18.53 16.22
CA LEU A 66 3.55 19.57 17.12
C LEU A 66 4.66 20.46 17.70
N SER A 67 5.88 19.94 17.79
CA SER A 67 7.04 20.64 18.34
C SER A 67 8.28 20.28 17.51
N PRO A 68 8.38 20.82 16.28
CA PRO A 68 9.49 20.51 15.38
C PRO A 68 10.80 21.02 15.97
N ALA A 69 11.84 20.17 15.92
CA ALA A 69 13.19 20.56 16.31
C ALA A 69 13.81 21.49 15.26
N GLU A 70 14.74 22.34 15.70
CA GLU A 70 15.51 23.15 14.77
C GLU A 70 16.40 22.26 13.86
N PRO A 71 16.58 22.65 12.58
CA PRO A 71 17.47 21.94 11.67
C PRO A 71 18.87 21.81 12.26
N THR A 72 19.46 20.62 12.17
CA THR A 72 20.85 20.44 12.55
C THR A 72 21.75 21.21 11.58
N GLY A 73 22.94 21.64 12.03
CA GLY A 73 23.88 22.31 11.13
C GLY A 73 24.30 21.47 9.91
N ALA A 74 24.20 20.13 10.00
CA ALA A 74 24.40 19.25 8.84
C ALA A 74 23.24 19.33 7.85
N LEU A 75 21.99 19.39 8.32
CA LEU A 75 20.81 19.55 7.48
C LEU A 75 20.79 20.94 6.80
N THR A 76 21.19 21.99 7.51
CA THR A 76 21.33 23.35 6.92
C THR A 76 22.33 23.35 5.77
N ARG A 77 23.52 22.77 5.95
CA ARG A 77 24.51 22.66 4.87
C ARG A 77 24.01 21.83 3.67
N ALA A 78 23.22 20.78 3.94
CA ALA A 78 22.64 19.96 2.87
C ALA A 78 21.61 20.75 2.04
N LEU A 79 20.76 21.56 2.71
CA LEU A 79 19.82 22.47 2.06
C LEU A 79 20.55 23.53 1.22
N GLU A 80 21.60 24.16 1.75
CA GLU A 80 22.41 25.13 1.00
C GLU A 80 23.03 24.52 -0.26
N ARG A 81 23.54 23.28 -0.17
CA ARG A 81 24.11 22.57 -1.31
C ARG A 81 23.04 22.21 -2.36
N HIS A 82 21.88 21.77 -1.92
CA HIS A 82 20.75 21.49 -2.81
C HIS A 82 20.30 22.74 -3.57
N ASP A 83 20.19 23.88 -2.89
CA ASP A 83 19.83 25.17 -3.50
C ASP A 83 20.85 25.62 -4.54
N GLN A 84 22.15 25.41 -4.30
CA GLN A 84 23.19 25.73 -5.28
C GLN A 84 23.05 24.86 -6.53
N LEU A 85 22.85 23.56 -6.36
CA LEU A 85 22.70 22.63 -7.49
C LEU A 85 21.50 22.96 -8.37
N LEU A 86 20.36 23.34 -7.79
CA LEU A 86 19.15 23.67 -8.54
C LEU A 86 19.13 25.08 -9.14
N ARG A 87 20.00 25.99 -8.68
CA ARG A 87 20.14 27.34 -9.28
C ARG A 87 21.09 27.35 -10.47
N ASP A 88 21.93 26.33 -10.60
CA ASP A 88 22.89 26.16 -11.69
C ASP A 88 22.30 25.34 -12.88
N GLU A 89 21.04 24.90 -12.81
CA GLU A 89 20.19 24.39 -13.92
C GLU A 89 19.28 25.49 -14.51
#